data_AF-A0A453SP88-F1
#
_entry.id   AF-A0A453SP88-F1
#
_cell.length_a   1.000
_cell.length_b   1.000
_cell.length_c   1.000
_cell.angle_alpha   90.00
_cell.angle_beta   90.00
_cell.angle_gamma   90.00
#
_symmetry.space_group_name_H-M   'P 1'
#
loop_
_entity.id
_entity.type
_entity.pdbx_description
1 polymer ?
#
loop_
_entity_poly.entity_id
_entity_poly.type
_entity_poly.pdbx_seq_one_letter_code
_entity_poly.pdbx_strand_id
1 'polypeptide(L)'
;MGRKMIKCAASDLVSVSSTSDAPAQSDDYKEKGRDVLKSEASMEYLCKLPPHRYEAAYSKDIPETITGDAFLEKYGDHDDMVTVIDPKRSYSVKAPTRHPIYENFRVETFKALLTAANTDEQLSALGELMYQCHYSYNACGLGSDGTDRLVNLVQEMQHRKTPENGGPNLYGAKITGGGSGGSVCVIGKNCLQSAEEIAEIQQRYKAATGYQPIVFDGSSPGAGKFGYLKIRRRLIITK
;
A
#
# COMPACT_ATOMS: atom_id res chain seq x y z
N MET A 1 -6.88 13.81 -5.19
CA MET A 1 -6.35 15.09 -4.69
C MET A 1 -4.82 15.14 -4.69
N GLY A 2 -4.08 14.36 -3.88
CA GLY A 2 -2.62 14.50 -3.80
C GLY A 2 -1.84 14.27 -5.11
N ARG A 3 -2.33 13.38 -5.99
CA ARG A 3 -1.80 13.26 -7.36
C ARG A 3 -1.80 14.60 -8.10
N LYS A 4 -2.90 15.34 -8.03
CA LYS A 4 -3.04 16.66 -8.68
C LYS A 4 -2.05 17.66 -8.08
N MET A 5 -1.94 17.68 -6.76
CA MET A 5 -1.00 18.57 -6.05
C MET A 5 0.45 18.32 -6.47
N ILE A 6 0.88 17.05 -6.54
CA ILE A 6 2.22 16.68 -7.00
C ILE A 6 2.44 17.09 -8.45
N LYS A 7 1.46 16.83 -9.33
CA LYS A 7 1.58 17.22 -10.76
C LYS A 7 1.73 18.73 -10.94
N CYS A 8 0.95 19.52 -10.20
CA CYS A 8 1.05 20.98 -10.21
C CYS A 8 2.42 21.45 -9.69
N ALA A 9 2.85 20.96 -8.51
CA ALA A 9 4.15 21.31 -7.94
C ALA A 9 5.32 20.95 -8.87
N ALA A 10 5.28 19.77 -9.50
CA ALA A 10 6.27 19.36 -10.47
C ALA A 10 6.30 20.28 -11.70
N SER A 11 5.12 20.70 -12.21
CA SER A 11 5.01 21.62 -13.34
C SER A 11 5.57 23.01 -13.01
N ASP A 12 5.29 23.50 -11.81
CA ASP A 12 5.83 24.77 -11.31
C ASP A 12 7.37 24.71 -11.23
N LEU A 13 7.94 23.62 -10.71
CA LEU A 13 9.39 23.41 -10.66
C LEU A 13 10.04 23.34 -12.05
N VAL A 14 9.38 22.71 -13.05
CA VAL A 14 9.85 22.71 -14.44
C VAL A 14 9.91 24.13 -15.00
N SER A 15 8.90 24.95 -14.69
CA SER A 15 8.84 26.34 -15.16
C SER A 15 9.95 27.20 -14.55
N VAL A 16 10.18 27.10 -13.24
CA VAL A 16 11.22 27.86 -12.51
C VAL A 16 12.63 27.48 -13.00
N SER A 17 12.90 26.18 -13.19
CA SER A 17 14.18 25.71 -13.73
C SER A 17 14.48 26.22 -15.14
N SER A 18 13.46 26.69 -15.88
CA SER A 18 13.62 27.26 -17.22
C SER A 18 14.03 28.74 -17.18
N THR A 19 13.92 29.39 -16.03
CA THR A 19 14.15 30.84 -15.84
C THR A 19 15.43 31.18 -15.07
N SER A 20 16.14 30.20 -14.49
CA SER A 20 17.34 30.45 -13.68
C SER A 20 18.65 30.38 -14.49
N ASP A 21 19.26 31.54 -14.77
CA ASP A 21 20.62 31.69 -15.34
C ASP A 21 21.73 31.43 -14.29
N ALA A 22 21.76 30.24 -13.69
CA ALA A 22 22.81 29.87 -12.72
C ALA A 22 23.99 29.14 -13.41
N PRO A 23 25.25 29.50 -13.10
CA PRO A 23 26.43 29.09 -13.86
C PRO A 23 26.73 27.58 -13.75
N ALA A 24 27.02 26.98 -14.91
CA ALA A 24 27.73 25.73 -15.18
C ALA A 24 27.78 24.66 -14.06
N GLN A 25 26.65 24.01 -13.77
CA GLN A 25 26.67 22.56 -13.51
C GLN A 25 26.46 21.86 -14.86
N SER A 26 27.15 20.75 -15.11
CA SER A 26 27.17 20.13 -16.45
C SER A 26 25.75 19.93 -16.98
N ASP A 27 25.53 20.37 -18.22
CA ASP A 27 24.18 20.49 -18.82
C ASP A 27 23.37 19.18 -18.77
N ASP A 28 24.04 18.03 -18.79
CA ASP A 28 23.44 16.69 -18.69
C ASP A 28 22.71 16.43 -17.36
N TYR A 29 23.19 16.94 -16.22
CA TYR A 29 22.50 16.77 -14.94
C TYR A 29 21.25 17.64 -14.82
N LYS A 30 21.29 18.87 -15.36
CA LYS A 30 20.14 19.77 -15.38
C LYS A 30 19.04 19.23 -16.29
N GLU A 31 19.41 18.71 -17.46
CA GLU A 31 18.48 18.12 -18.42
C GLU A 31 17.79 16.87 -17.86
N LYS A 32 18.55 15.93 -17.28
CA LYS A 32 18.01 14.74 -16.60
C LYS A 32 17.07 15.10 -15.45
N GLY A 33 17.42 16.10 -14.63
CA GLY A 33 16.56 16.57 -13.55
C GLY A 33 15.23 17.15 -14.06
N ARG A 34 15.26 17.87 -15.18
CA ARG A 34 14.06 18.43 -15.82
C ARG A 34 13.15 17.34 -16.39
N ASP A 35 13.71 16.29 -16.97
CA ASP A 35 12.92 15.17 -17.50
C ASP A 35 12.25 14.35 -16.40
N VAL A 36 12.91 14.18 -15.24
CA VAL A 36 12.25 13.60 -14.05
C VAL A 36 11.03 14.43 -13.66
N LEU A 37 11.16 15.76 -13.53
CA LEU A 37 10.05 16.63 -13.16
C LEU A 37 8.91 16.62 -14.20
N LYS A 38 9.22 16.57 -15.51
CA LYS A 38 8.19 16.40 -16.56
C LYS A 38 7.45 15.07 -16.42
N SER A 39 8.15 13.99 -16.09
CA SER A 39 7.54 12.68 -15.87
C SER A 39 6.61 12.70 -14.64
N GLU A 40 7.01 13.40 -13.58
CA GLU A 40 6.21 13.58 -12.36
C GLU A 40 4.98 14.46 -12.62
N ALA A 41 5.13 15.53 -13.42
CA ALA A 41 4.04 16.42 -13.84
C ALA A 41 3.00 15.74 -14.73
N SER A 42 3.39 14.72 -15.51
CA SER A 42 2.52 13.97 -16.42
C SER A 42 2.05 12.62 -15.84
N MET A 43 2.43 12.31 -14.60
CA MET A 43 2.15 11.01 -13.98
C MET A 43 0.65 10.72 -13.88
N GLU A 44 0.29 9.48 -14.21
CA GLU A 44 -1.09 8.99 -14.16
C GLU A 44 -1.43 8.34 -12.80
N TYR A 45 -0.50 7.61 -12.19
CA TYR A 45 -0.70 6.88 -10.94
C TYR A 45 0.36 7.23 -9.92
N LEU A 46 -0.03 7.49 -8.67
CA LEU A 46 0.90 7.81 -7.57
C LEU A 46 1.97 6.73 -7.34
N CYS A 47 1.67 5.46 -7.60
CA CYS A 47 2.63 4.37 -7.46
C CYS A 47 3.84 4.46 -8.41
N LYS A 48 3.78 5.31 -9.44
CA LYS A 48 4.93 5.57 -10.34
C LYS A 48 5.95 6.53 -9.73
N LEU A 49 5.61 7.25 -8.67
CA LEU A 49 6.54 8.12 -7.95
C LEU A 49 7.29 7.28 -6.90
N PRO A 50 8.64 7.26 -6.90
CA PRO A 50 9.38 6.52 -5.89
C PRO A 50 9.42 7.28 -4.54
N PRO A 51 9.52 6.58 -3.40
CA PRO A 51 9.45 7.20 -2.06
C PRO A 51 10.44 8.33 -1.82
N HIS A 52 11.69 8.18 -2.28
CA HIS A 52 12.72 9.21 -2.08
C HIS A 52 12.37 10.53 -2.78
N ARG A 53 11.70 10.48 -3.94
CA ARG A 53 11.25 11.67 -4.66
C ARG A 53 10.13 12.36 -3.91
N TYR A 54 9.17 11.57 -3.41
CA TYR A 54 8.10 12.09 -2.55
C TYR A 54 8.66 12.81 -1.33
N GLU A 55 9.60 12.22 -0.59
CA GLU A 55 10.17 12.84 0.61
C GLU A 55 11.01 14.08 0.32
N ALA A 56 11.82 14.05 -0.74
CA ALA A 56 12.70 15.16 -1.06
C ALA A 56 11.95 16.39 -1.59
N ALA A 57 10.91 16.18 -2.40
CA ALA A 57 10.31 17.25 -3.20
C ALA A 57 8.88 17.61 -2.81
N TYR A 58 8.11 16.72 -2.17
CA TYR A 58 6.66 16.89 -2.07
C TYR A 58 6.10 16.73 -0.65
N SER A 59 6.71 15.92 0.22
CA SER A 59 6.08 15.50 1.48
C SER A 59 5.78 16.62 2.47
N LYS A 60 6.51 17.75 2.38
CA LYS A 60 6.32 18.95 3.21
C LYS A 60 5.14 19.79 2.77
N ASP A 61 4.84 19.82 1.48
CA ASP A 61 3.83 20.71 0.89
C ASP A 61 2.46 20.04 0.77
N ILE A 62 2.39 18.72 0.91
CA ILE A 62 1.11 17.99 0.95
C ILE A 62 0.51 18.10 2.35
N PRO A 63 -0.66 18.76 2.51
CA PRO A 63 -1.30 18.95 3.81
C PRO A 63 -1.93 17.63 4.30
N GLU A 64 -2.10 17.50 5.62
CA GLU A 64 -2.82 16.36 6.19
C GLU A 64 -4.25 16.29 5.67
N THR A 65 -4.94 17.44 5.65
CA THR A 65 -6.33 17.59 5.17
C THR A 65 -6.50 18.84 4.31
N ILE A 66 -7.47 18.83 3.40
CA ILE A 66 -7.92 20.01 2.65
C ILE A 66 -9.45 19.98 2.51
N THR A 67 -10.10 21.15 2.53
CA THR A 67 -11.52 21.25 2.20
C THR A 67 -11.73 21.17 0.69
N GLY A 68 -12.90 20.68 0.28
CA GLY A 68 -13.24 20.51 -1.12
C GLY A 68 -13.23 21.83 -1.89
N ASP A 69 -13.78 22.89 -1.31
CA ASP A 69 -13.77 24.24 -1.88
C ASP A 69 -12.35 24.79 -2.09
N ALA A 70 -11.48 24.71 -1.08
CA ALA A 70 -10.09 25.15 -1.18
C ALA A 70 -9.29 24.33 -2.22
N PHE A 71 -9.60 23.02 -2.34
CA PHE A 71 -9.00 22.20 -3.39
C PHE A 71 -9.48 22.64 -4.78
N LEU A 72 -10.80 22.83 -4.95
CA LEU A 72 -11.41 23.23 -6.22
C LEU A 72 -10.91 24.60 -6.69
N GLU A 73 -10.79 25.57 -5.78
CA GLU A 73 -10.28 26.91 -6.07
C GLU A 73 -8.84 26.85 -6.58
N LYS A 74 -7.97 26.06 -5.92
CA LYS A 74 -6.54 26.04 -6.23
C LYS A 74 -6.16 25.09 -7.36
N TYR A 75 -6.81 23.93 -7.45
CA TYR A 75 -6.38 22.83 -8.32
C TYR A 75 -7.43 22.44 -9.38
N GLY A 76 -8.64 23.02 -9.32
CA GLY A 76 -9.77 22.58 -10.12
C GLY A 76 -10.21 21.19 -9.68
N ASP A 77 -10.37 20.27 -10.63
CA ASP A 77 -10.84 18.91 -10.33
C ASP A 77 -9.69 17.91 -10.00
N HIS A 78 -10.05 16.78 -9.40
CA HIS A 78 -9.15 15.67 -9.12
C HIS A 78 -8.94 14.67 -10.27
N ASP A 79 -9.68 14.82 -11.38
CA ASP A 79 -9.63 13.97 -12.58
C ASP A 79 -9.92 12.49 -12.26
N ASP A 80 -10.99 12.24 -11.49
CA ASP A 80 -11.53 10.91 -11.17
C ASP A 80 -12.94 10.82 -11.78
N MET A 81 -13.19 9.75 -12.54
CA MET A 81 -14.45 9.52 -13.25
C MET A 81 -15.55 8.94 -12.36
N VAL A 82 -15.20 8.43 -11.17
CA VAL A 82 -16.12 7.72 -10.27
C VAL A 82 -16.63 8.63 -9.16
N THR A 83 -15.81 9.57 -8.69
CA THR A 83 -16.11 10.42 -7.55
C THR A 83 -16.22 11.90 -7.95
N VAL A 84 -16.90 12.69 -7.13
CA VAL A 84 -17.02 14.15 -7.30
C VAL A 84 -16.67 14.80 -5.97
N ILE A 85 -15.94 15.92 -6.04
CA ILE A 85 -15.55 16.69 -4.87
C ILE A 85 -16.78 17.43 -4.33
N ASP A 86 -17.15 17.17 -3.08
CA ASP A 86 -18.11 17.97 -2.34
C ASP A 86 -17.37 19.18 -1.74
N PRO A 87 -17.70 20.42 -2.15
CA PRO A 87 -17.01 21.62 -1.67
C PRO A 87 -17.06 21.79 -0.15
N LYS A 88 -18.10 21.25 0.52
CA LYS A 88 -18.32 21.44 1.95
C LYS A 88 -17.63 20.39 2.82
N ARG A 89 -16.97 19.39 2.22
CA ARG A 89 -16.33 18.29 2.93
C ARG A 89 -14.83 18.56 3.12
N SER A 90 -14.28 18.05 4.22
CA SER A 90 -12.83 17.97 4.42
C SER A 90 -12.33 16.58 4.07
N TYR A 91 -11.20 16.51 3.36
CA TYR A 91 -10.61 15.28 2.85
C TYR A 91 -9.20 15.10 3.40
N SER A 92 -8.89 13.90 3.88
CA SER A 92 -7.51 13.50 4.17
C SER A 92 -6.72 13.39 2.86
N VAL A 93 -5.54 13.99 2.80
CA VAL A 93 -4.73 14.04 1.58
C VAL A 93 -3.40 13.33 1.76
N LYS A 94 -2.62 13.67 2.78
CA LYS A 94 -1.24 13.19 2.91
C LYS A 94 -1.13 11.68 3.01
N ALA A 95 -1.85 11.05 3.93
CA ALA A 95 -1.78 9.60 4.10
C ALA A 95 -2.27 8.84 2.84
N PRO A 96 -3.44 9.16 2.24
CA PRO A 96 -3.87 8.54 0.97
C PRO A 96 -2.95 8.82 -0.22
N THR A 97 -2.17 9.90 -0.18
CA THR A 97 -1.16 10.21 -1.21
C THR A 97 0.07 9.33 -1.02
N ARG A 98 0.56 9.25 0.22
CA ARG A 98 1.75 8.51 0.61
C ARG A 98 1.57 7.00 0.46
N HIS A 99 0.39 6.48 0.80
CA HIS A 99 0.14 5.03 0.80
C HIS A 99 0.49 4.34 -0.53
N PRO A 100 -0.08 4.69 -1.70
CA PRO A 100 0.22 4.00 -2.96
C PRO A 100 1.69 4.15 -3.41
N ILE A 101 2.35 5.26 -3.07
CA ILE A 101 3.78 5.50 -3.35
C ILE A 101 4.64 4.46 -2.62
N TYR A 102 4.46 4.40 -1.30
CA TYR A 102 5.24 3.52 -0.43
C TYR A 102 4.82 2.06 -0.56
N GLU A 103 3.53 1.79 -0.76
CA GLU A 103 3.01 0.44 -0.94
C GLU A 103 3.60 -0.21 -2.20
N ASN A 104 3.74 0.53 -3.30
CA ASN A 104 4.38 0.01 -4.51
C ASN A 104 5.84 -0.40 -4.24
N PHE A 105 6.59 0.43 -3.51
CA PHE A 105 7.95 0.08 -3.10
C PHE A 105 7.97 -1.17 -2.19
N ARG A 106 7.05 -1.26 -1.21
CA ARG A 106 6.92 -2.43 -0.35
C ARG A 106 6.60 -3.69 -1.14
N VAL A 107 5.70 -3.61 -2.13
CA VAL A 107 5.32 -4.75 -2.99
C VAL A 107 6.52 -5.25 -3.81
N GLU A 108 7.26 -4.36 -4.47
CA GLU A 108 8.46 -4.78 -5.23
C GLU A 108 9.55 -5.34 -4.30
N THR A 109 9.73 -4.74 -3.12
CA THR A 109 10.67 -5.25 -2.10
C THR A 109 10.23 -6.63 -1.59
N PHE A 110 8.94 -6.81 -1.30
CA PHE A 110 8.37 -8.07 -0.84
C PHE A 110 8.56 -9.16 -1.89
N LYS A 111 8.29 -8.84 -3.16
CA LYS A 111 8.52 -9.74 -4.30
C LYS A 111 9.99 -10.15 -4.42
N ALA A 112 10.92 -9.20 -4.32
CA ALA A 112 12.35 -9.50 -4.36
C ALA A 112 12.75 -10.42 -3.19
N LEU A 113 12.26 -10.13 -1.97
CA LEU A 113 12.52 -10.94 -0.78
C LEU A 113 11.95 -12.36 -0.92
N LEU A 114 10.76 -12.55 -1.50
CA LEU A 114 10.19 -13.89 -1.76
C LEU A 114 11.07 -14.76 -2.67
N THR A 115 11.95 -14.16 -3.48
CA THR A 115 12.91 -14.89 -4.34
C THR A 115 14.28 -15.10 -3.71
N ALA A 116 14.52 -14.50 -2.53
CA ALA A 116 15.76 -14.65 -1.79
C ALA A 116 15.83 -16.01 -1.05
N ALA A 117 16.91 -16.23 -0.30
CA ALA A 117 17.06 -17.42 0.53
C ALA A 117 15.96 -17.50 1.61
N ASN A 118 15.46 -18.71 1.84
CA ASN A 118 14.42 -18.97 2.85
C ASN A 118 15.05 -19.01 4.25
N THR A 119 15.15 -17.85 4.90
CA THR A 119 15.73 -17.69 6.26
C THR A 119 14.79 -16.94 7.19
N ASP A 120 15.06 -17.01 8.49
CA ASP A 120 14.30 -16.27 9.51
C ASP A 120 14.44 -14.75 9.33
N GLU A 121 15.58 -14.26 8.83
CA GLU A 121 15.80 -12.85 8.50
C GLU A 121 14.94 -12.42 7.31
N GLN A 122 14.82 -13.26 6.28
CA GLN A 122 13.92 -13.02 5.15
C GLN A 122 12.46 -12.93 5.64
N LEU A 123 12.01 -13.88 6.46
CA LEU A 123 10.65 -13.85 7.04
C LEU A 123 10.43 -12.61 7.91
N SER A 124 11.43 -12.19 8.68
CA SER A 124 11.38 -10.97 9.49
C SER A 124 11.23 -9.72 8.62
N ALA A 125 11.99 -9.61 7.54
CA ALA A 125 11.88 -8.50 6.60
C ALA A 125 10.52 -8.48 5.88
N LEU A 126 10.02 -9.63 5.43
CA LEU A 126 8.68 -9.75 4.83
C LEU A 126 7.59 -9.35 5.83
N GLY A 127 7.69 -9.82 7.08
CA GLY A 127 6.74 -9.51 8.13
C GLY A 127 6.71 -8.02 8.49
N GLU A 128 7.88 -7.37 8.56
CA GLU A 128 8.00 -5.94 8.77
C GLU A 128 7.30 -5.14 7.66
N LEU A 129 7.47 -5.54 6.40
CA LEU A 129 6.75 -4.91 5.27
C LEU A 129 5.23 -5.10 5.38
N MET A 130 4.75 -6.23 5.91
CA MET A 130 3.31 -6.46 6.15
C MET A 130 2.77 -5.50 7.21
N TYR A 131 3.45 -5.34 8.35
CA TYR A 131 3.03 -4.39 9.37
C TYR A 131 3.04 -2.95 8.85
N GLN A 132 4.09 -2.54 8.14
CA GLN A 132 4.15 -1.21 7.53
C GLN A 132 3.01 -0.96 6.54
N CYS A 133 2.64 -1.97 5.75
CA CYS A 133 1.45 -1.92 4.89
C CYS A 133 0.18 -1.70 5.71
N HIS A 134 -0.04 -2.49 6.77
CA HIS A 134 -1.22 -2.40 7.63
C HIS A 134 -1.36 -1.00 8.26
N TYR A 135 -0.31 -0.49 8.90
CA TYR A 135 -0.34 0.84 9.50
C TYR A 135 -0.51 1.96 8.46
N SER A 136 0.09 1.80 7.27
CA SER A 136 -0.13 2.75 6.18
C SER A 136 -1.58 2.74 5.67
N TYR A 137 -2.25 1.59 5.70
CA TYR A 137 -3.64 1.44 5.31
C TYR A 137 -4.59 2.05 6.35
N ASN A 138 -4.30 1.83 7.64
CA ASN A 138 -5.04 2.43 8.75
C ASN A 138 -4.93 3.96 8.75
N ALA A 139 -3.74 4.50 8.45
CA ALA A 139 -3.54 5.94 8.29
C ALA A 139 -4.38 6.56 7.16
N CYS A 140 -4.83 5.76 6.18
CA CYS A 140 -5.77 6.21 5.16
C CYS A 140 -7.24 6.24 5.63
N GLY A 141 -7.53 5.80 6.86
CA GLY A 141 -8.88 5.63 7.38
C GLY A 141 -9.60 4.39 6.84
N LEU A 142 -8.86 3.42 6.29
CA LEU A 142 -9.42 2.20 5.68
C LEU A 142 -9.30 0.96 6.59
N GLY A 143 -8.72 1.14 7.79
CA GLY A 143 -8.56 0.09 8.80
C GLY A 143 -9.88 -0.35 9.47
N SER A 144 -9.76 -1.23 10.46
CA SER A 144 -10.87 -1.60 11.33
C SER A 144 -10.38 -2.17 12.66
N ASP A 145 -11.10 -1.92 13.75
CA ASP A 145 -10.75 -2.44 15.07
C ASP A 145 -10.58 -3.97 15.10
N GLY A 146 -11.36 -4.69 14.30
CA GLY A 146 -11.28 -6.15 14.20
C GLY A 146 -9.98 -6.62 13.55
N THR A 147 -9.62 -6.05 12.40
CA THR A 147 -8.35 -6.40 11.73
C THR A 147 -7.15 -5.96 12.55
N ASP A 148 -7.22 -4.78 13.18
CA ASP A 148 -6.15 -4.23 14.00
C ASP A 148 -5.89 -5.13 15.22
N ARG A 149 -6.96 -5.61 15.86
CA ARG A 149 -6.84 -6.58 16.96
C ARG A 149 -6.20 -7.89 16.52
N LEU A 150 -6.55 -8.43 15.36
CA LEU A 150 -5.91 -9.66 14.84
C LEU A 150 -4.42 -9.44 14.57
N VAL A 151 -4.05 -8.32 13.94
CA VAL A 151 -2.65 -7.96 13.69
C VAL A 151 -1.88 -7.81 15.00
N ASN A 152 -2.45 -7.14 16.00
CA ASN A 152 -1.85 -6.99 17.32
C ASN A 152 -1.65 -8.35 18.02
N LEU A 153 -2.62 -9.27 17.94
CA LEU A 153 -2.48 -10.62 18.50
C LEU A 153 -1.34 -11.40 17.83
N VAL A 154 -1.15 -11.26 16.51
CA VAL A 154 0.00 -11.87 15.81
C VAL A 154 1.32 -11.27 16.31
N GLN A 155 1.37 -9.94 16.46
CA GLN A 155 2.54 -9.25 16.97
C GLN A 155 2.89 -9.67 18.41
N GLU A 156 1.88 -9.89 19.26
CA GLU A 156 2.06 -10.45 20.60
C GLU A 156 2.65 -11.86 20.57
N MET A 157 2.16 -12.74 19.67
CA MET A 157 2.71 -14.10 19.52
C MET A 157 4.16 -14.06 19.05
N GLN A 158 4.47 -13.23 18.05
CA GLN A 158 5.82 -13.04 17.53
C GLN A 158 6.83 -12.63 18.60
N HIS A 159 6.42 -11.82 19.59
CA HIS A 159 7.30 -11.34 20.66
C HIS A 159 7.25 -12.18 21.95
N ARG A 160 6.49 -13.28 21.96
CA ARG A 160 6.45 -14.19 23.11
C ARG A 160 7.82 -14.83 23.30
N LYS A 161 8.36 -14.78 24.52
CA LYS A 161 9.64 -15.43 24.86
C LYS A 161 9.53 -16.95 24.65
N THR A 162 10.21 -17.47 23.65
CA THR A 162 10.44 -18.92 23.49
C THR A 162 11.52 -19.35 24.50
N PRO A 163 11.27 -20.33 25.38
CA PRO A 163 12.18 -20.65 26.47
C PRO A 163 13.57 -21.15 26.04
N GLU A 164 13.71 -21.75 24.86
CA GLU A 164 14.98 -22.36 24.43
C GLU A 164 15.17 -22.21 22.90
N ASN A 165 16.03 -21.27 22.49
CA ASN A 165 16.73 -21.17 21.18
C ASN A 165 15.95 -21.14 19.85
N GLY A 166 14.62 -21.07 19.85
CA GLY A 166 13.85 -20.83 18.62
C GLY A 166 13.54 -19.35 18.40
N GLY A 167 13.86 -18.81 17.22
CA GLY A 167 13.25 -17.55 16.73
C GLY A 167 11.72 -17.67 16.61
N PRO A 168 11.01 -16.58 16.27
CA PRO A 168 9.55 -16.59 16.22
C PRO A 168 9.01 -17.60 15.20
N ASN A 169 7.73 -17.99 15.34
CA ASN A 169 7.03 -18.82 14.37
C ASN A 169 6.19 -17.98 13.41
N LEU A 170 5.52 -16.93 13.91
CA LEU A 170 4.84 -15.91 13.13
C LEU A 170 5.71 -14.65 13.03
N TYR A 171 5.75 -14.03 11.84
CA TYR A 171 6.69 -12.95 11.54
C TYR A 171 6.01 -11.64 11.15
N GLY A 172 4.77 -11.69 10.66
CA GLY A 172 4.04 -10.48 10.31
C GLY A 172 2.59 -10.72 9.95
N ALA A 173 1.80 -9.65 10.02
CA ALA A 173 0.40 -9.68 9.64
C ALA A 173 -0.06 -8.35 9.02
N LYS A 174 -1.06 -8.43 8.15
CA LYS A 174 -1.73 -7.23 7.60
C LYS A 174 -3.15 -7.50 7.16
N ILE A 175 -3.97 -6.44 7.17
CA ILE A 175 -5.26 -6.43 6.48
C ILE A 175 -5.09 -6.71 4.97
N THR A 176 -6.06 -7.43 4.39
CA THR A 176 -6.14 -7.70 2.95
C THR A 176 -7.57 -7.52 2.42
N GLY A 177 -7.71 -7.19 1.14
CA GLY A 177 -8.99 -6.83 0.51
C GLY A 177 -9.22 -5.31 0.46
N GLY A 178 -10.50 -4.91 0.39
CA GLY A 178 -10.92 -3.52 0.20
C GLY A 178 -10.96 -2.66 1.46
N GLY A 179 -10.66 -3.21 2.64
CA GLY A 179 -10.67 -2.48 3.91
C GLY A 179 -11.98 -2.56 4.69
N SER A 180 -12.06 -1.80 5.77
CA SER A 180 -13.23 -1.70 6.68
C SER A 180 -13.62 -3.03 7.35
N GLY A 181 -12.65 -3.93 7.53
CA GLY A 181 -12.86 -5.27 8.08
C GLY A 181 -12.35 -6.36 7.14
N GLY A 182 -12.86 -7.58 7.34
CA GLY A 182 -12.56 -8.71 6.48
C GLY A 182 -11.41 -9.57 7.00
N SER A 183 -10.38 -9.77 6.18
CA SER A 183 -9.36 -10.79 6.40
C SER A 183 -8.01 -10.17 6.77
N VAL A 184 -7.27 -10.87 7.63
CA VAL A 184 -5.86 -10.61 7.91
C VAL A 184 -5.03 -11.74 7.31
N CYS A 185 -4.00 -11.38 6.56
CA CYS A 185 -2.98 -12.29 6.09
C CYS A 185 -1.86 -12.33 7.13
N VAL A 186 -1.38 -13.54 7.45
CA VAL A 186 -0.28 -13.77 8.40
C VAL A 186 0.82 -14.55 7.69
N ILE A 187 2.08 -14.18 7.92
CA ILE A 187 3.25 -14.93 7.45
C ILE A 187 3.96 -15.61 8.63
N GLY A 188 4.35 -16.86 8.43
CA GLY A 188 5.00 -17.67 9.46
C GLY A 188 5.71 -18.89 8.89
N LYS A 189 6.44 -19.59 9.75
CA LYS A 189 7.07 -20.89 9.43
C LYS A 189 6.00 -21.93 9.14
N ASN A 190 6.28 -22.83 8.21
CA ASN A 190 5.43 -23.99 7.98
C ASN A 190 5.74 -25.10 9.01
N CYS A 191 5.26 -24.93 10.24
CA CYS A 191 5.46 -25.86 11.35
C CYS A 191 4.19 -25.97 12.22
N LEU A 192 4.14 -27.00 13.07
CA LEU A 192 3.02 -27.23 13.99
C LEU A 192 2.83 -26.05 14.95
N GLN A 193 3.93 -25.47 15.44
CA GLN A 193 3.91 -24.36 16.39
C GLN A 193 3.22 -23.12 15.81
N SER A 194 3.44 -22.80 14.52
CA SER A 194 2.69 -21.73 13.85
C SER A 194 1.19 -22.00 13.83
N ALA A 195 0.76 -23.24 13.58
CA ALA A 195 -0.65 -23.60 13.56
C ALA A 195 -1.29 -23.51 14.97
N GLU A 196 -0.54 -23.91 16.01
CA GLU A 196 -0.95 -23.75 17.41
C GLU A 196 -1.09 -22.27 17.80
N GLU A 197 -0.14 -21.42 17.41
CA GLU A 197 -0.20 -19.96 17.64
C GLU A 197 -1.40 -19.31 16.92
N ILE A 198 -1.70 -19.72 15.67
CA ILE A 198 -2.89 -19.25 14.94
C ILE A 198 -4.19 -19.68 15.63
N ALA A 199 -4.26 -20.92 16.13
CA ALA A 199 -5.42 -21.39 16.88
C ALA A 199 -5.59 -20.60 18.19
N GLU A 200 -4.50 -20.26 18.88
CA GLU A 200 -4.53 -19.43 20.08
C GLU A 200 -5.01 -18.00 19.77
N ILE A 201 -4.53 -17.38 18.69
CA ILE A 201 -5.01 -16.07 18.21
C ILE A 201 -6.52 -16.11 17.95
N GLN A 202 -7.01 -17.14 17.27
CA GLN A 202 -8.43 -17.37 17.01
C GLN A 202 -9.24 -17.41 18.32
N GLN A 203 -8.78 -18.15 19.33
CA GLN A 203 -9.44 -18.26 20.63
C GLN A 203 -9.44 -16.93 21.38
N ARG A 204 -8.30 -16.23 21.43
CA ARG A 204 -8.17 -14.91 22.08
C ARG A 204 -9.07 -13.87 21.41
N TYR A 205 -9.15 -13.87 20.09
CA TYR A 205 -10.04 -12.98 19.35
C TYR A 205 -11.51 -13.27 19.66
N LYS A 206 -11.93 -14.54 19.67
CA LYS A 206 -13.29 -14.93 20.04
C LYS A 206 -13.63 -14.55 21.47
N ALA A 207 -12.72 -14.79 22.41
CA ALA A 207 -12.93 -14.41 23.82
C ALA A 207 -13.16 -12.89 23.96
N ALA A 208 -12.44 -12.08 23.19
CA ALA A 208 -12.55 -10.62 23.25
C ALA A 208 -13.76 -10.03 22.48
N THR A 209 -14.25 -10.71 21.44
CA THR A 209 -15.22 -10.13 20.49
C THR A 209 -16.53 -10.92 20.34
N GLY A 210 -16.58 -12.15 20.84
CA GLY A 210 -17.66 -13.11 20.58
C GLY A 210 -17.60 -13.76 19.19
N TYR A 211 -16.76 -13.27 18.27
CA TYR A 211 -16.66 -13.79 16.91
C TYR A 211 -15.48 -14.74 16.74
N GLN A 212 -15.71 -15.91 16.13
CA GLN A 212 -14.65 -16.85 15.76
C GLN A 212 -14.15 -16.54 14.34
N PRO A 213 -12.91 -16.06 14.15
CA PRO A 213 -12.36 -15.88 12.80
C PRO A 213 -12.26 -17.22 12.08
N ILE A 214 -12.48 -17.24 10.77
CA ILE A 214 -12.24 -18.41 9.93
C ILE A 214 -10.76 -18.38 9.50
N VAL A 215 -10.06 -19.50 9.68
CA VAL A 215 -8.70 -19.68 9.18
C VAL A 215 -8.79 -20.35 7.81
N PHE A 216 -8.09 -19.75 6.84
CA PHE A 216 -7.89 -20.31 5.52
C PHE A 216 -6.40 -20.64 5.39
N ASP A 217 -6.10 -21.90 5.11
CA ASP A 217 -4.74 -22.39 4.90
C ASP A 217 -4.63 -23.17 3.58
N GLY A 218 -3.40 -23.35 3.13
CA GLY A 218 -3.08 -24.00 1.86
C GLY A 218 -3.24 -23.10 0.63
N SER A 219 -3.03 -23.68 -0.54
CA SER A 219 -3.23 -23.03 -1.84
C SER A 219 -4.02 -23.97 -2.75
N SER A 220 -4.85 -23.40 -3.62
CA SER A 220 -5.55 -24.16 -4.66
C SER A 220 -5.13 -23.68 -6.05
N PRO A 221 -5.19 -24.53 -7.08
CA PRO A 221 -5.01 -24.09 -8.45
C PRO A 221 -6.05 -23.02 -8.81
N GLY A 222 -5.61 -21.85 -9.26
CA GLY A 222 -6.51 -20.84 -9.81
C GLY A 222 -7.09 -21.25 -11.18
N ALA A 223 -8.10 -20.53 -11.66
CA ALA A 223 -8.74 -20.79 -12.96
C ALA A 223 -7.76 -20.80 -14.14
N GLY A 224 -6.66 -20.05 -14.08
CA GLY A 224 -5.60 -20.11 -15.09
C GLY A 224 -4.88 -21.47 -15.17
N LYS A 225 -4.82 -22.21 -14.07
CA LYS A 225 -4.23 -23.56 -13.98
C LYS A 225 -5.27 -24.67 -14.18
N PHE A 226 -6.52 -24.44 -13.76
CA PHE A 226 -7.63 -25.39 -13.90
C PHE A 226 -8.32 -25.33 -15.28
N GLY A 227 -8.09 -24.28 -16.06
CA GLY A 227 -8.80 -23.99 -17.30
C GLY A 227 -10.11 -23.21 -17.06
N TYR A 228 -10.75 -22.76 -18.15
CA TYR A 228 -12.02 -22.03 -18.09
C TYR A 228 -12.95 -22.40 -19.25
N LEU A 229 -14.26 -22.32 -19.02
CA LEU A 229 -15.27 -22.44 -20.07
C LEU A 229 -15.50 -21.08 -20.73
N LYS A 230 -15.26 -20.97 -22.03
CA LYS A 230 -15.50 -19.75 -22.80
C LYS A 230 -16.88 -19.78 -23.44
N ILE A 231 -17.82 -18.97 -22.95
CA ILE A 231 -19.13 -18.81 -23.58
C ILE A 231 -18.97 -17.96 -24.86
N ARG A 232 -19.27 -18.53 -26.03
CA ARG A 232 -19.32 -17.80 -27.30
C ARG A 232 -20.78 -17.51 -27.65
N ARG A 233 -21.14 -16.23 -27.87
CA ARG A 233 -22.44 -15.88 -28.44
C ARG A 233 -22.50 -16.36 -29.88
N ARG A 234 -23.57 -17.07 -30.23
CA ARG A 234 -23.86 -17.44 -31.63
C ARG A 234 -24.22 -16.16 -32.39
N LEU A 235 -23.47 -15.84 -33.43
CA LEU A 235 -23.88 -14.81 -34.39
C LEU A 235 -25.09 -15.36 -35.15
N ILE A 236 -26.22 -14.66 -35.04
CA ILE A 236 -27.39 -14.94 -35.85
C ILE A 236 -27.08 -14.38 -37.24
N ILE A 237 -26.90 -15.26 -38.22
CA ILE A 237 -26.82 -14.86 -39.63
C ILE A 237 -28.25 -14.60 -40.07
N THR A 238 -28.64 -13.33 -40.17
CA THR A 238 -29.86 -12.93 -40.88
C THR A 238 -29.63 -13.15 -42.38
N LYS A 239 -30.51 -13.95 -42.99
CA LYS A 239 -30.54 -14.22 -44.45
C LYS A 239 -30.93 -12.98 -45.24
#